data_AF-A0A3D8Q0R5-F1
#
_entry.id   AF-A0A3D8Q0R5-F1
#
_cell.length_a   1.000
_cell.length_b   1.000
_cell.length_c   1.000
_cell.angle_alpha   90.00
_cell.angle_beta   90.00
_cell.angle_gamma   90.00
#
_symmetry.space_group_name_H-M   'P 1'
#
loop_
_entity.id
_entity.type
_entity.pdbx_description
1 polymer ?
#
loop_
_entity_poly.entity_id
_entity_poly.type
_entity_poly.pdbx_seq_one_letter_code
_entity_poly.pdbx_strand_id
1 'polypeptide(L)'
;MSLYEILVFIHVISAILGMGPGMIMTFVVLRPKPKNMTELKHAFAIRNSLHALTMIGGLLLLGTGLWMGLLNPYLFTQGWYNISLILFLIALAFGPVLLAPRSKPIKLMLIEHKEEEIPASYDYLSKRLFNMEHLENLLFLAIIVLMIIKPF
;
A
#
# COMPACT_ATOMS: atom_id res chain seq x y z
N MET A 1 -18.89 -20.37 14.12
CA MET A 1 -17.54 -19.79 13.90
C MET A 1 -17.03 -19.27 15.23
N SER A 2 -15.80 -19.61 15.61
CA SER A 2 -15.15 -19.03 16.79
C SER A 2 -14.75 -17.58 16.54
N LEU A 3 -14.49 -16.80 17.60
CA LEU A 3 -13.97 -15.43 17.47
C LEU A 3 -12.65 -15.41 16.67
N TYR A 4 -11.78 -16.39 16.90
CA TYR A 4 -10.52 -16.52 16.17
C TYR A 4 -10.75 -16.73 14.67
N GLU A 5 -11.69 -17.59 14.28
CA GLU A 5 -12.02 -17.82 12.85
C GLU A 5 -12.58 -16.55 12.19
N ILE A 6 -13.39 -15.77 12.91
CA ILE A 6 -13.90 -14.48 12.42
C ILE A 6 -12.74 -13.50 12.21
N LEU A 7 -11.79 -13.42 13.14
CA LEU A 7 -10.61 -12.56 13.00
C LEU A 7 -9.74 -12.99 11.82
N VAL A 8 -9.49 -14.29 11.65
CA VAL A 8 -8.76 -14.83 10.49
C VAL A 8 -9.46 -14.45 9.20
N PHE A 9 -10.78 -14.61 9.15
CA PHE A 9 -11.57 -14.24 7.97
C PHE A 9 -11.42 -12.76 7.63
N ILE A 10 -11.62 -11.86 8.61
CA ILE A 10 -11.46 -10.42 8.41
C ILE A 10 -10.02 -10.09 8.03
N HIS A 11 -9.02 -10.72 8.64
CA HIS A 11 -7.61 -10.51 8.33
C HIS A 11 -7.29 -10.84 6.88
N VAL A 12 -7.74 -12.00 6.39
CA VAL A 12 -7.53 -12.42 4.99
C VAL A 12 -8.24 -11.49 4.02
N ILE A 13 -9.50 -11.12 4.29
CA ILE A 13 -10.22 -10.14 3.46
C ILE A 13 -9.50 -8.78 3.47
N SER A 14 -8.98 -8.35 4.61
CA SER A 14 -8.22 -7.12 4.75
C SER A 14 -6.91 -7.16 3.96
N ALA A 15 -6.23 -8.31 3.90
CA ALA A 15 -5.04 -8.48 3.06
C ALA A 15 -5.39 -8.32 1.57
N ILE A 16 -6.48 -8.96 1.12
CA ILE A 16 -6.91 -8.91 -0.29
C ILE A 16 -7.36 -7.50 -0.67
N LEU A 17 -8.24 -6.88 0.11
CA LEU A 17 -8.80 -5.56 -0.16
C LEU A 17 -7.82 -4.43 0.14
N GLY A 18 -6.88 -4.64 1.07
CA GLY A 18 -5.89 -3.65 1.47
C GLY A 18 -4.63 -3.67 0.60
N MET A 19 -4.06 -4.84 0.34
CA MET A 19 -2.81 -4.94 -0.44
C MET A 19 -3.08 -4.97 -1.96
N GLY A 20 -4.21 -5.56 -2.38
CA GLY A 20 -4.56 -5.69 -3.80
C GLY A 20 -4.58 -4.36 -4.57
N PRO A 21 -5.32 -3.33 -4.10
CA PRO A 21 -5.32 -2.02 -4.76
C PRO A 21 -3.94 -1.36 -4.78
N GLY A 22 -3.10 -1.59 -3.76
CA GLY A 22 -1.75 -1.03 -3.67
C GLY A 22 -0.83 -1.46 -4.82
N MET A 23 -0.97 -2.70 -5.26
CA MET A 23 -0.26 -3.22 -6.42
C MET A 23 -0.69 -2.57 -7.74
N ILE A 24 -1.91 -2.04 -7.83
CA ILE A 24 -2.51 -1.49 -9.06
C ILE A 24 -2.43 0.04 -9.12
N MET A 25 -2.19 0.72 -7.98
CA MET A 25 -2.12 2.18 -7.89
C MET A 25 -1.19 2.83 -8.92
N THR A 26 0.01 2.26 -9.11
CA THR A 26 0.99 2.75 -10.10
C THR A 26 0.55 2.47 -11.54
N PHE A 27 -0.07 1.31 -11.79
CA PHE A 27 -0.57 0.92 -13.11
C PHE A 27 -1.64 1.87 -13.64
N VAL A 28 -2.54 2.32 -12.77
CA VAL A 28 -3.61 3.27 -13.14
C VAL A 28 -3.05 4.61 -13.65
N VAL A 29 -1.86 5.01 -13.19
CA VAL A 29 -1.22 6.25 -13.65
C VAL A 29 -0.31 6.00 -14.87
N LEU A 30 0.48 4.92 -14.85
CA LEU A 30 1.52 4.67 -15.85
C LEU A 30 1.01 4.04 -17.14
N ARG A 31 0.02 3.13 -17.07
CA ARG A 31 -0.44 2.37 -18.24
C ARG A 31 -1.22 3.22 -19.25
N PRO A 32 -2.14 4.11 -18.84
CA PRO A 32 -2.89 4.94 -19.78
C PRO A 32 -2.01 5.89 -20.59
N LYS A 33 -0.80 6.21 -20.11
CA LYS A 33 0.13 7.20 -20.71
C LYS A 33 -0.59 8.53 -20.97
N PRO A 34 -1.01 9.24 -19.91
CA PRO A 34 -1.79 10.47 -20.04
C PRO A 34 -1.06 11.47 -20.94
N LYS A 35 -1.79 12.07 -21.88
CA LYS A 35 -1.24 13.00 -22.87
C LYS A 35 -1.32 14.45 -22.43
N ASN A 36 -2.16 14.73 -21.45
CA ASN A 36 -2.39 16.07 -20.92
C ASN A 36 -2.68 16.04 -19.41
N MET A 37 -2.71 17.21 -18.81
CA MET A 37 -2.94 17.39 -17.38
C MET A 37 -4.34 16.96 -16.94
N THR A 38 -5.36 17.10 -17.78
CA THR A 38 -6.70 16.60 -17.47
C THR A 38 -6.72 15.07 -17.27
N GLU A 39 -6.14 14.31 -18.20
CA GLU A 39 -6.02 12.85 -18.10
C GLU A 39 -5.17 12.44 -16.89
N LEU A 40 -4.07 13.17 -16.63
CA LEU A 40 -3.19 12.91 -15.51
C LEU A 40 -3.90 13.13 -14.16
N LYS A 41 -4.63 14.25 -14.01
CA LYS A 41 -5.42 14.54 -12.80
C LYS A 41 -6.48 13.47 -12.56
N HIS A 42 -7.16 13.02 -13.61
CA HIS A 42 -8.13 11.94 -13.51
C HIS A 42 -7.50 10.62 -13.04
N ALA A 43 -6.33 10.24 -13.60
CA ALA A 43 -5.60 9.05 -13.17
C ALA A 43 -5.20 9.12 -11.68
N PHE A 44 -4.74 10.29 -11.20
CA PHE A 44 -4.41 10.50 -9.79
C PHE A 44 -5.66 10.52 -8.88
N ALA A 45 -6.82 10.94 -9.37
CA ALA A 45 -8.08 10.85 -8.63
C ALA A 45 -8.46 9.39 -8.38
N ILE A 46 -8.37 8.53 -9.41
CA ILE A 46 -8.60 7.09 -9.26
C ILE A 46 -7.57 6.49 -8.29
N ARG A 47 -6.28 6.81 -8.45
CA ARG A 47 -5.22 6.36 -7.54
C ARG A 47 -5.52 6.74 -6.09
N ASN A 48 -6.05 7.94 -5.83
CA ASN A 48 -6.40 8.39 -4.48
C ASN A 48 -7.55 7.56 -3.88
N SER A 49 -8.56 7.21 -4.67
CA SER A 49 -9.64 6.31 -4.25
C SER A 49 -9.11 4.91 -3.90
N LEU A 50 -8.18 4.38 -4.68
CA LEU A 50 -7.50 3.11 -4.37
C LEU A 50 -6.69 3.20 -3.08
N HIS A 51 -5.97 4.30 -2.87
CA HIS A 51 -5.19 4.52 -1.64
C HIS A 51 -6.07 4.50 -0.39
N ALA A 52 -7.28 5.06 -0.44
CA ALA A 52 -8.22 4.99 0.68
C ALA A 52 -8.58 3.54 1.06
N LEU A 53 -8.80 2.68 0.08
CA LEU A 53 -9.03 1.24 0.31
C LEU A 53 -7.81 0.57 0.94
N THR A 54 -6.60 0.89 0.45
CA THR A 54 -5.36 0.34 1.01
C THR A 54 -5.15 0.71 2.47
N MET A 55 -5.49 1.95 2.86
CA MET A 55 -5.37 2.42 4.24
C MET A 55 -6.33 1.70 5.18
N ILE A 56 -7.59 1.52 4.77
CA ILE A 56 -8.60 0.82 5.56
C ILE A 56 -8.20 -0.65 5.72
N GLY A 57 -7.86 -1.32 4.61
CA GLY A 57 -7.45 -2.72 4.64
C GLY A 57 -6.15 -2.93 5.43
N GLY A 58 -5.16 -2.05 5.29
CA GLY A 58 -3.92 -2.11 6.07
C GLY A 58 -4.14 -1.96 7.58
N LEU A 59 -5.02 -1.04 8.00
CA LEU A 59 -5.35 -0.86 9.41
C LEU A 59 -6.07 -2.09 9.99
N LEU A 60 -7.07 -2.61 9.26
CA LEU A 60 -7.79 -3.82 9.68
C LEU A 60 -6.87 -5.04 9.72
N LEU A 61 -5.96 -5.17 8.75
CA LEU A 61 -4.99 -6.25 8.72
C LEU A 61 -4.07 -6.23 9.94
N LEU A 62 -3.48 -5.08 10.27
CA LEU A 62 -2.62 -4.95 11.45
C LEU A 62 -3.40 -5.21 12.74
N GLY A 63 -4.57 -4.59 12.88
CA GLY A 63 -5.41 -4.73 14.06
C GLY A 63 -5.83 -6.18 14.32
N THR A 64 -6.33 -6.86 13.28
CA THR A 64 -6.72 -8.28 13.39
C THR A 64 -5.52 -9.20 13.59
N GLY A 65 -4.37 -8.91 12.96
CA GLY A 65 -3.13 -9.66 13.15
C GLY A 65 -2.69 -9.65 14.61
N LEU A 66 -2.56 -8.45 15.19
CA LEU A 66 -2.20 -8.27 16.59
C LEU A 66 -3.24 -8.91 17.53
N TRP A 67 -4.53 -8.78 17.23
CA TRP A 67 -5.59 -9.37 18.06
C TRP A 67 -5.50 -10.90 18.07
N MET A 68 -5.26 -11.54 16.92
CA MET A 68 -5.01 -12.98 16.86
C MET A 68 -3.78 -13.38 17.69
N GLY A 69 -2.70 -12.59 17.65
CA GLY A 69 -1.53 -12.78 18.49
C GLY A 69 -1.84 -12.69 19.99
N LEU A 70 -2.70 -11.75 20.41
CA LEU A 70 -3.11 -11.62 21.81
C LEU A 70 -3.97 -12.80 22.27
N LEU A 71 -4.86 -13.33 21.40
CA LEU A 71 -5.68 -14.50 21.72
C LEU A 71 -4.87 -15.81 21.70
N ASN A 72 -3.82 -15.88 20.89
CA ASN A 72 -2.92 -17.02 20.81
C ASN A 72 -1.46 -16.58 20.87
N PRO A 73 -0.92 -16.33 22.08
CA PRO A 73 0.43 -15.80 22.27
C PRO A 73 1.54 -16.69 21.69
N TYR A 74 1.26 -17.96 21.42
CA TYR A 74 2.18 -18.84 20.70
C TYR A 74 2.56 -18.29 19.32
N LEU A 75 1.71 -17.47 18.66
CA LEU A 75 2.06 -16.80 17.40
C LEU A 75 3.32 -15.94 17.52
N PHE A 76 3.56 -15.32 18.68
CA PHE A 76 4.78 -14.52 18.91
C PHE A 76 6.05 -15.36 19.09
N THR A 77 5.96 -16.70 19.15
CA THR A 77 7.13 -17.58 19.07
C THR A 77 7.42 -18.00 17.63
N GLN A 78 6.48 -17.80 16.70
CA GLN A 78 6.61 -18.17 15.31
C GLN A 78 7.36 -17.08 14.54
N GLY A 79 8.46 -17.44 13.89
CA GLY A 79 9.28 -16.44 13.24
C GLY A 79 8.60 -15.85 11.99
N TRP A 80 7.81 -16.63 11.25
CA TRP A 80 7.02 -16.09 10.12
C TRP A 80 6.07 -14.97 10.55
N TYR A 81 5.48 -15.09 11.74
CA TYR A 81 4.55 -14.10 12.27
C TYR A 81 5.28 -12.82 12.69
N ASN A 82 6.36 -12.97 13.47
CA ASN A 82 7.16 -11.84 13.95
C ASN A 82 7.82 -11.05 12.82
N ILE A 83 8.42 -11.74 11.84
CA ILE A 83 9.06 -11.09 10.69
C ILE A 83 8.02 -10.38 9.84
N SER A 84 6.86 -11.01 9.59
CA SER A 84 5.78 -10.36 8.85
C SER A 84 5.28 -9.10 9.55
N LEU A 85 5.14 -9.12 10.88
CA LEU A 85 4.75 -7.96 11.66
C LEU A 85 5.80 -6.83 11.56
N ILE A 86 7.09 -7.16 11.68
CA ILE A 86 8.18 -6.18 11.54
C ILE A 86 8.18 -5.57 10.13
N LEU A 87 8.10 -6.40 9.09
CA LEU A 87 8.02 -5.94 7.71
C LEU A 87 6.80 -5.06 7.48
N PHE A 88 5.66 -5.40 8.08
CA PHE A 88 4.44 -4.59 7.99
C PHE A 88 4.62 -3.23 8.65
N LEU A 89 5.26 -3.16 9.82
CA LEU A 89 5.55 -1.89 10.50
C LEU A 89 6.53 -1.02 9.69
N ILE A 90 7.53 -1.65 9.04
CA ILE A 90 8.43 -0.96 8.11
C ILE A 90 7.63 -0.40 6.92
N ALA A 91 6.79 -1.21 6.29
CA ALA A 91 5.93 -0.76 5.20
C ALA A 91 5.00 0.38 5.64
N LEU A 92 4.39 0.29 6.82
CA LEU A 92 3.58 1.37 7.38
C LEU A 92 4.37 2.68 7.54
N ALA A 93 5.64 2.58 7.95
CA ALA A 93 6.53 3.74 8.06
C ALA A 93 6.88 4.36 6.70
N PHE A 94 6.82 3.61 5.59
CA PHE A 94 7.07 4.16 4.25
C PHE A 94 6.10 5.28 3.92
N GLY A 95 4.83 5.16 4.32
CA GLY A 95 3.80 6.18 4.11
C GLY A 95 4.25 7.60 4.48
N PRO A 96 4.44 7.91 5.78
CA PRO A 96 4.85 9.23 6.23
C PRO A 96 6.32 9.56 5.92
N VAL A 97 7.23 8.58 5.96
CA VAL A 97 8.69 8.85 5.90
C VAL A 97 9.19 8.94 4.46
N LEU A 98 8.70 8.10 3.55
CA LEU A 98 9.24 7.99 2.19
C LEU A 98 8.25 8.47 1.13
N LEU A 99 6.97 8.09 1.21
CA LEU A 99 5.98 8.36 0.17
C LEU A 99 5.39 9.77 0.27
N ALA A 100 5.07 10.25 1.47
CA ALA A 100 4.47 11.57 1.65
C ALA A 100 5.37 12.72 1.14
N PRO A 101 6.68 12.77 1.46
CA PRO A 101 7.56 13.83 0.93
C PRO A 101 7.70 13.80 -0.59
N ARG A 102 7.65 12.61 -1.21
CA ARG A 102 7.74 12.42 -2.67
C ARG A 102 6.42 12.71 -3.38
N SER A 103 5.30 12.47 -2.72
CA SER A 103 3.95 12.74 -3.25
C SER A 103 3.59 14.23 -3.22
N LYS A 104 4.09 14.98 -2.23
CA LYS A 104 3.79 16.40 -2.05
C LYS A 104 4.05 17.27 -3.30
N PRO A 105 5.24 17.23 -3.95
CA PRO A 105 5.50 18.05 -5.12
C PRO A 105 4.60 17.69 -6.32
N ILE A 106 4.25 16.41 -6.49
CA ILE A 106 3.31 15.98 -7.53
C ILE A 106 1.90 16.51 -7.24
N LYS A 107 1.43 16.41 -5.99
CA LYS A 107 0.12 16.94 -5.60
C LYS A 107 0.02 18.44 -5.83
N LEU A 108 1.06 19.20 -5.49
CA LEU A 108 1.13 20.65 -5.75
C LEU A 108 1.06 20.93 -7.26
N MET A 109 1.84 20.22 -8.06
CA MET A 109 1.80 20.33 -9.52
C MET A 109 0.41 20.07 -10.11
N LEU A 110 -0.30 19.04 -9.63
CA LEU A 110 -1.66 18.72 -10.11
C LEU A 110 -2.68 19.82 -9.77
N ILE A 111 -2.45 20.59 -8.72
CA ILE A 111 -3.35 21.67 -8.27
C ILE A 111 -3.00 22.99 -8.97
N GLU A 112 -1.73 23.36 -8.97
CA GLU A 112 -1.26 24.69 -9.38
C GLU A 112 -1.09 24.83 -10.89
N HIS A 113 -0.77 23.73 -11.59
CA HIS A 113 -0.53 23.77 -13.02
C HIS A 113 -1.86 23.85 -13.79
N LYS A 114 -2.00 24.95 -14.56
CA LYS A 114 -3.21 25.33 -15.29
C LYS A 114 -3.17 25.01 -16.78
N GLU A 115 -1.99 24.80 -17.35
CA GLU A 115 -1.83 24.41 -18.74
C GLU A 115 -2.15 22.92 -18.90
N GLU A 116 -2.46 22.50 -20.13
CA GLU A 116 -2.74 21.10 -20.44
C GLU A 116 -1.47 20.29 -20.68
N GLU A 117 -0.33 20.94 -20.92
CA GLU A 117 0.94 20.25 -21.09
C GLU A 117 1.43 19.66 -19.76
N ILE A 118 1.92 18.43 -19.80
CA ILE A 118 2.48 17.78 -18.60
C ILE A 118 3.91 18.33 -18.41
N PRO A 119 4.23 18.94 -17.26
CA PRO A 119 5.58 19.47 -17.02
C PRO A 119 6.64 18.37 -17.07
N ALA A 120 7.78 18.62 -17.72
CA ALA A 120 8.89 17.66 -17.78
C ALA A 120 9.41 17.23 -16.38
N SER A 121 9.21 18.05 -15.35
CA SER A 121 9.53 17.70 -13.97
C SER A 121 8.66 16.56 -13.41
N TYR A 122 7.49 16.29 -13.99
CA TYR A 122 6.61 15.18 -13.62
C TYR A 122 7.31 13.82 -13.74
N ASP A 123 8.02 13.57 -14.84
CA ASP A 123 8.62 12.27 -15.11
C ASP A 123 9.66 11.87 -14.06
N TYR A 124 10.48 12.84 -13.63
CA TYR A 124 11.46 12.62 -12.58
C TYR A 124 10.79 12.40 -11.21
N LEU A 125 9.80 13.22 -10.87
CA LEU A 125 9.09 13.13 -9.58
C LEU A 125 8.29 11.83 -9.46
N SER A 126 7.57 11.45 -10.51
CA SER A 126 6.73 10.25 -10.55
C SER A 126 7.60 8.99 -10.46
N LYS A 127 8.72 8.91 -11.19
CA LYS A 127 9.67 7.80 -11.09
C LYS A 127 10.19 7.61 -9.66
N ARG A 128 10.54 8.70 -8.97
CA ARG A 128 11.00 8.63 -7.57
C ARG A 128 9.92 8.14 -6.62
N LEU A 129 8.68 8.58 -6.80
CA LEU A 129 7.54 8.12 -6.00
C LEU A 129 7.26 6.63 -6.26
N PHE A 130 7.06 6.26 -7.52
CA PHE A 130 6.63 4.91 -7.90
C PHE A 130 7.69 3.85 -7.61
N ASN A 131 8.98 4.18 -7.68
CA ASN A 131 10.03 3.26 -7.24
C ASN A 131 9.91 2.88 -5.75
N MET A 132 9.52 3.83 -4.90
CA MET A 132 9.30 3.54 -3.47
C MET A 132 8.01 2.75 -3.25
N GLU A 133 6.95 3.02 -4.01
CA GLU A 133 5.71 2.22 -3.96
C GLU A 133 5.93 0.78 -4.45
N HIS A 134 6.76 0.58 -5.47
CA HIS A 134 7.13 -0.77 -5.91
C HIS A 134 7.93 -1.52 -4.83
N LEU A 135 8.84 -0.83 -4.13
CA LEU A 135 9.56 -1.41 -3.01
C LEU A 135 8.61 -1.76 -1.85
N GLU A 136 7.67 -0.89 -1.52
CA GLU A 136 6.63 -1.16 -0.52
C GLU A 136 5.77 -2.38 -0.91
N ASN A 137 5.34 -2.47 -2.17
CA ASN A 137 4.59 -3.61 -2.69
C ASN A 137 5.38 -4.92 -2.63
N LEU A 138 6.71 -4.88 -2.80
CA LEU A 138 7.57 -6.05 -2.60
C LEU A 138 7.58 -6.51 -1.13
N LEU A 139 7.54 -5.58 -0.17
CA LEU A 139 7.41 -5.92 1.26
C LEU A 139 6.07 -6.61 1.53
N PHE A 140 4.97 -6.08 0.99
CA PHE A 140 3.64 -6.70 1.11
C PHE A 140 3.60 -8.09 0.49
N LEU A 141 4.20 -8.28 -0.68
CA LEU A 141 4.33 -9.60 -1.29
C LEU A 141 5.11 -10.57 -0.40
N ALA A 142 6.24 -10.14 0.16
CA ALA A 142 7.02 -10.95 1.09
C ALA A 142 6.21 -11.36 2.34
N ILE A 143 5.42 -10.43 2.89
CA ILE A 143 4.51 -10.70 4.02
C ILE A 143 3.47 -11.76 3.64
N ILE A 144 2.82 -11.62 2.48
CA ILE A 144 1.85 -12.61 2.00
C ILE A 144 2.50 -14.00 1.88
N VAL A 145 3.69 -14.07 1.28
CA VAL A 145 4.43 -15.33 1.13
C VAL A 145 4.76 -15.95 2.49
N LEU A 146 5.23 -15.16 3.46
CA LEU A 146 5.49 -15.63 4.83
C LEU A 146 4.22 -16.18 5.51
N MET A 147 3.10 -15.48 5.35
CA MET A 147 1.80 -15.86 5.92
C MET A 147 1.21 -17.12 5.29
N ILE A 148 1.56 -17.43 4.04
CA ILE A 148 1.12 -18.64 3.34
C ILE A 148 2.03 -19.82 3.69
N ILE A 149 3.35 -19.67 3.54
CA ILE A 149 4.31 -20.77 3.66
C ILE A 149 4.55 -21.15 5.13
N LYS A 150 4.55 -20.16 6.04
CA LYS A 150 4.78 -20.34 7.48
C LYS A 150 5.99 -21.24 7.82
N PRO A 151 7.19 -20.92 7.30
CA PRO A 151 8.32 -21.86 7.29
C PRO A 151 8.97 -22.17 8.64
N PHE A 152 8.79 -21.33 9.68
CA PHE A 152 9.44 -21.48 11.00
C PHE A 152 8.73 -20.68 12.10
#